data_AF-A0A815ZZX0-F1
#
_entry.id   AF-A0A815ZZX0-F1
#
_cell.length_a   1.000
_cell.length_b   1.000
_cell.length_c   1.000
_cell.angle_alpha   90.00
_cell.angle_beta   90.00
_cell.angle_gamma   90.00
#
_symmetry.space_group_name_H-M   'P 1'
#
loop_
_entity.id
_entity.type
_entity.pdbx_description
1 polymer ?
#
loop_
_entity_poly.entity_id
_entity_poly.type
_entity_poly.pdbx_seq_one_letter_code
_entity_poly.pdbx_strand_id
1 'polypeptide(L)'
;ERQTAFHSEFSSYVVEGTPAKPFTDYCTIEANMKLRRQQVQRLLDENEYILNISVFPRMGTRQFTYPPATCDQTNSVEHSIFCPEDVISTLHPKA
;
A
#
# COMPACT_ATOMS: atom_id res chain seq x y z
N GLU A 1 -22.76 7.06 8.76
CA GLU A 1 -21.73 7.96 8.18
C GLU A 1 -20.44 7.19 7.94
N ARG A 2 -19.61 7.63 6.98
CA ARG A 2 -18.32 6.99 6.67
C ARG A 2 -17.34 7.25 7.83
N GLN A 3 -16.75 6.21 8.41
CA GLN A 3 -15.83 6.31 9.56
C GLN A 3 -14.35 6.32 9.16
N THR A 4 -14.04 5.89 7.93
CA THR A 4 -12.68 5.71 7.42
C THR A 4 -12.56 6.28 6.01
N ALA A 5 -11.41 6.91 5.73
CA ALA A 5 -11.04 7.39 4.40
C ALA A 5 -9.77 6.66 3.95
N PHE A 6 -9.63 6.47 2.63
CA PHE A 6 -8.51 5.80 2.01
C PHE A 6 -7.99 6.66 0.85
N HIS A 7 -6.67 6.69 0.68
CA HIS A 7 -6.00 7.47 -0.35
C HIS A 7 -5.02 6.57 -1.12
N SER A 8 -4.75 6.96 -2.37
CA SER A 8 -3.69 6.36 -3.18
C SER A 8 -2.33 6.80 -2.68
N GLU A 9 -1.38 5.87 -2.64
CA GLU A 9 0.03 6.15 -2.36
C GLU A 9 0.90 5.95 -3.60
N PHE A 10 2.17 6.35 -3.51
CA PHE A 10 3.15 6.18 -4.59
C PHE A 10 3.34 4.70 -4.96
N SER A 11 3.48 3.82 -3.97
CA SER A 11 3.68 2.40 -4.21
C SER A 11 2.35 1.68 -4.43
N SER A 12 2.29 0.82 -5.45
CA SER A 12 1.08 0.05 -5.82
C SER A 12 0.64 -0.93 -4.74
N TYR A 13 1.56 -1.35 -3.87
CA TYR A 13 1.31 -2.30 -2.77
C TYR A 13 1.04 -1.61 -1.41
N VAL A 14 0.89 -0.28 -1.38
CA VAL A 14 0.64 0.49 -0.15
C VAL A 14 -0.77 1.05 -0.15
N VAL A 15 -1.42 0.99 1.01
CA VAL A 15 -2.74 1.61 1.24
C VAL A 15 -2.62 2.57 2.42
N GLU A 16 -2.91 3.85 2.17
CA GLU A 16 -3.05 4.83 3.24
C GLU A 16 -4.52 4.92 3.68
N GLY A 17 -4.77 4.69 4.97
CA GLY A 17 -6.09 4.86 5.56
C GLY A 17 -6.06 5.85 6.72
N THR A 18 -7.03 6.75 6.81
CA THR A 18 -7.18 7.74 7.88
C THR A 18 -8.60 7.68 8.47
N PRO A 19 -8.85 8.25 9.66
CA PRO A 19 -10.23 8.49 10.08
C PRO A 19 -10.90 9.48 9.13
N ALA A 20 -12.17 9.27 8.80
CA ALA A 20 -12.89 10.15 7.87
C ALA A 20 -13.15 11.57 8.44
N LYS A 21 -13.09 11.71 9.77
CA LYS A 21 -13.21 12.98 10.51
C LYS A 21 -12.16 12.97 11.64
N PRO A 22 -11.65 14.13 12.06
CA PRO A 22 -10.76 14.22 13.22
C PRO A 22 -11.37 13.58 14.47
N PHE A 23 -10.54 12.91 15.27
CA PHE A 23 -11.00 12.32 16.53
C PHE A 23 -11.34 13.42 17.55
N THR A 24 -12.43 13.23 18.27
CA THR A 24 -12.80 14.07 19.41
C THR A 24 -12.46 13.42 20.75
N ASP A 25 -12.18 12.12 20.75
CA ASP A 25 -11.82 11.32 21.93
C ASP A 25 -10.80 10.23 21.57
N TYR A 26 -9.81 10.05 22.44
CA TYR A 26 -8.72 9.09 22.30
C TYR A 26 -9.19 7.64 22.39
N CYS A 27 -10.27 7.36 23.13
CA CYS A 27 -10.76 5.99 23.33
C CYS A 27 -11.26 5.34 22.03
N THR A 28 -11.53 6.14 20.99
CA THR A 28 -12.04 5.66 19.70
C THR A 28 -10.96 5.38 18.65
N ILE A 29 -9.71 5.80 18.90
CA ILE A 29 -8.61 5.75 17.93
C ILE A 29 -8.30 4.30 17.53
N GLU A 30 -8.08 3.43 18.51
CA GLU A 30 -7.71 2.03 18.25
C GLU A 30 -8.84 1.29 17.53
N ALA A 31 -10.10 1.52 17.93
CA ALA A 31 -11.26 0.94 17.26
C ALA A 31 -11.34 1.36 15.79
N ASN A 32 -11.06 2.63 15.48
CA ASN A 32 -11.00 3.11 14.10
C ASN A 32 -9.82 2.50 13.32
N MET A 33 -8.64 2.35 13.93
CA MET A 33 -7.49 1.67 13.30
C MET A 33 -7.79 0.21 13.00
N LYS A 34 -8.43 -0.51 13.94
CA LYS A 34 -8.89 -1.89 13.74
C LYS A 34 -9.90 -1.99 12.61
N LEU A 35 -10.86 -1.06 12.55
CA LEU A 35 -11.85 -1.02 11.47
C LEU A 35 -11.19 -0.85 10.10
N ARG A 36 -10.21 0.06 9.95
CA ARG A 36 -9.45 0.23 8.70
C ARG A 36 -8.77 -1.07 8.27
N ARG A 37 -8.07 -1.74 9.20
CA ARG A 37 -7.41 -3.02 8.93
C ARG A 37 -8.42 -4.10 8.51
N GLN A 38 -9.57 -4.19 9.19
CA GLN A 38 -10.63 -5.15 8.84
C GLN A 38 -11.24 -4.87 7.47
N GLN A 39 -11.43 -3.61 7.11
CA GLN A 39 -11.96 -3.22 5.80
C GLN A 39 -11.02 -3.64 4.68
N VAL A 40 -9.71 -3.40 4.84
CA VAL A 40 -8.70 -3.85 3.86
C VAL A 40 -8.67 -5.38 3.80
N GLN A 41 -8.59 -6.08 4.94
CA GLN A 41 -8.50 -7.54 4.97
C GLN A 41 -9.70 -8.25 4.30
N ARG A 42 -10.89 -7.63 4.29
CA ARG A 42 -12.08 -8.18 3.59
C ARG A 42 -12.00 -8.10 2.07
N LEU A 43 -11.11 -7.27 1.54
CA LEU A 43 -10.90 -7.10 0.10
C LEU A 43 -9.71 -7.91 -0.41
N LEU A 44 -8.87 -8.44 0.49
CA LEU A 44 -7.70 -9.22 0.16
C LEU A 44 -8.08 -10.67 -0.16
N ASP A 45 -7.35 -11.26 -1.10
CA ASP A 45 -7.47 -12.69 -1.42
C ASP A 45 -6.88 -13.58 -0.29
N GLU A 46 -7.14 -14.89 -0.35
CA GLU A 46 -6.75 -15.87 0.69
C GLU A 46 -5.24 -15.84 1.04
N ASN A 47 -4.39 -15.47 0.08
CA ASN A 47 -2.93 -15.43 0.24
C ASN A 47 -2.37 -14.00 0.34
N GLU A 48 -3.23 -13.01 0.56
CA GLU A 48 -2.86 -11.62 0.71
C GLU A 48 -3.07 -11.13 2.14
N TYR A 49 -2.09 -10.39 2.66
CA TYR A 49 -2.05 -9.97 4.05
C TYR A 49 -1.68 -8.51 4.19
N ILE A 50 -2.47 -7.77 4.97
CA ILE A 50 -2.15 -6.37 5.30
C ILE A 50 -1.17 -6.30 6.48
N LEU A 51 -0.01 -5.69 6.25
CA LEU A 51 1.03 -5.50 7.26
C LEU A 51 1.27 -4.01 7.50
N ASN A 52 1.53 -3.64 8.75
CA ASN A 52 1.98 -2.29 9.10
C ASN A 52 3.49 -2.35 9.34
N ILE A 53 4.26 -2.31 8.25
CA ILE A 53 5.73 -2.31 8.29
C ILE A 53 6.26 -1.02 7.67
N SER A 54 7.34 -0.49 8.21
CA SER A 54 7.94 0.75 7.68
C SER A 54 8.73 0.51 6.39
N VAL A 55 9.32 -0.68 6.23
CA VAL A 55 10.13 -1.08 5.08
C VAL A 55 9.89 -2.57 4.79
N PHE A 56 9.73 -2.91 3.52
CA PHE A 56 9.70 -4.32 3.09
C PHE A 56 11.14 -4.88 2.97
N PRO A 57 11.52 -5.90 3.77
CA PRO A 57 12.92 -6.32 3.88
C PRO A 57 13.57 -6.85 2.59
N ARG A 58 12.75 -7.34 1.65
CA ARG A 58 13.21 -7.92 0.38
C ARG A 58 13.05 -6.98 -0.81
N MET A 59 12.70 -5.71 -0.58
CA MET A 59 12.60 -4.70 -1.63
C MET A 59 13.90 -4.66 -2.45
N GLY A 60 13.79 -4.69 -3.77
CA GLY A 60 14.96 -4.65 -4.65
C GLY A 60 15.75 -5.97 -4.78
N THR A 61 15.31 -7.05 -4.14
CA THR A 61 15.92 -8.39 -4.30
C THR A 61 15.28 -9.14 -5.47
N ARG A 62 15.87 -10.25 -5.92
CA ARG A 62 15.26 -11.07 -6.99
C ARG A 62 13.89 -11.61 -6.55
N GLN A 63 12.90 -11.55 -7.44
CA GLN A 63 11.54 -12.09 -7.24
C GLN A 63 10.91 -11.64 -5.91
N PHE A 64 10.82 -10.33 -5.70
CA PHE A 64 10.21 -9.76 -4.50
C PHE A 64 8.74 -9.30 -4.70
N THR A 65 8.27 -9.29 -5.95
CA THR A 65 6.89 -8.91 -6.32
C THR A 65 6.04 -10.13 -6.64
N TYR A 66 4.72 -9.96 -6.57
CA TYR A 66 3.75 -10.93 -7.07
C TYR A 66 2.69 -10.20 -7.92
N PRO A 67 2.47 -10.59 -9.19
CA PRO A 67 3.28 -11.54 -9.95
C PRO A 67 4.76 -11.10 -10.08
N PRO A 68 5.69 -12.03 -10.41
CA PRO A 68 7.09 -11.68 -10.59
C PRO A 68 7.26 -10.65 -11.73
N ALA A 69 7.89 -9.52 -11.42
CA ALA A 69 8.16 -8.43 -12.35
C ALA A 69 9.68 -8.24 -12.54
N THR A 70 10.06 -7.70 -13.69
CA THR A 70 11.46 -7.47 -14.09
C THR A 70 11.70 -6.00 -14.41
N CYS A 71 12.88 -5.49 -14.06
CA CYS A 71 13.24 -4.11 -14.35
C CYS A 71 13.56 -3.90 -15.84
N ASP A 72 12.96 -2.87 -16.45
CA ASP A 72 13.31 -2.38 -17.78
C ASP A 72 14.13 -1.09 -17.65
N GLN A 73 15.45 -1.18 -17.82
CA GLN A 73 16.34 -0.02 -17.70
C GLN A 73 16.21 0.96 -18.87
N THR A 74 15.58 0.57 -19.98
CA THR A 74 15.50 1.39 -21.18
C THR A 74 14.22 2.20 -21.25
N ASN A 75 13.08 1.60 -20.86
CA ASN A 75 11.77 2.23 -21.02
C ASN A 75 11.09 2.58 -19.70
N SER A 76 11.54 2.06 -18.54
CA SER A 76 10.89 2.41 -17.28
C SER A 76 11.19 3.85 -16.85
N VAL A 77 10.21 4.49 -16.22
CA VAL A 77 10.32 5.89 -15.77
C VAL A 77 11.50 6.11 -14.81
N GLU A 78 11.70 5.18 -13.86
CA GLU A 78 12.77 5.28 -12.87
C GLU A 78 14.12 4.75 -13.37
N HIS A 79 14.14 4.00 -14.49
CA HIS A 79 15.32 3.30 -15.00
C HIS A 79 16.06 2.45 -13.93
N SER A 80 15.32 1.99 -12.91
CA SER A 80 15.89 1.28 -11.76
C SER A 80 16.40 -0.09 -12.16
N ILE A 81 17.52 -0.52 -11.58
CA ILE A 81 18.06 -1.88 -11.78
C ILE A 81 17.56 -2.87 -10.72
N PHE A 82 16.83 -2.39 -9.72
CA PHE A 82 16.38 -3.18 -8.57
C PHE A 82 14.85 -3.21 -8.42
N CYS A 83 14.16 -2.14 -8.80
CA CYS A 83 12.70 -2.00 -8.64
C CYS A 83 12.03 -1.98 -10.02
N PRO A 84 11.12 -2.92 -10.32
CA PRO A 84 10.32 -2.85 -11.53
C PRO A 84 9.26 -1.75 -11.42
N GLU A 85 8.85 -1.17 -12.54
CA GLU A 85 7.85 -0.09 -12.58
C GLU A 85 6.48 -0.51 -12.03
N ASP A 86 6.16 -1.82 -12.06
CA ASP A 86 4.92 -2.39 -11.50
C ASP A 86 4.72 -2.11 -9.99
N VAL A 87 5.80 -1.77 -9.27
CA VAL A 87 5.69 -1.40 -7.85
C VAL A 87 5.19 0.03 -7.64
N ILE A 88 5.07 0.81 -8.72
CA ILE A 88 4.59 2.19 -8.75
C ILE A 88 3.10 2.19 -9.06
N SER A 89 2.35 3.00 -8.33
CA SER A 89 0.90 3.10 -8.43
C SER A 89 0.49 3.90 -9.67
N THR A 90 -0.32 3.30 -10.54
CA THR A 90 -0.94 4.00 -11.68
C THR A 90 -2.09 4.91 -11.26
N LEU A 91 -2.58 4.78 -10.02
CA LEU A 91 -3.69 5.55 -9.48
C LEU A 91 -3.24 6.89 -8.90
N HIS A 92 -1.94 7.09 -8.73
CA HIS A 92 -1.39 8.31 -8.15
C HIS A 92 -0.90 9.25 -9.27
N PRO A 93 -1.51 10.44 -9.48
CA PRO A 93 -1.25 11.29 -10.66
C PRO A 93 0.18 11.84 -10.78
N LYS A 94 1.00 11.69 -9.73
CA LYS A 94 2.39 12.16 -9.66
C LYS A 94 3.39 11.04 -9.35
N ALA A 95 2.93 9.79 -9.42
CA ALA A 95 3.84 8.66 -9.32
C ALA A 95 4.59 8.45 -10.64
#